data_AF-A0A828YX11-F1
#
_entry.id   AF-A0A828YX11-F1
#
_cell.length_a   1.000
_cell.length_b   1.000
_cell.length_c   1.000
_cell.angle_alpha   90.00
_cell.angle_beta   90.00
_cell.angle_gamma   90.00
#
_symmetry.space_group_name_H-M   'P 1'
#
loop_
_entity.id
_entity.type
_entity.pdbx_description
1 polymer ?
#
loop_
_entity_poly.entity_id
_entity_poly.type
_entity_poly.pdbx_seq_one_letter_code
_entity_poly.pdbx_strand_id
1 'polypeptide(L)'
;MKQNKNQLQRGTLAITALAIAALFLVTDCKKEKDDNKELLLMAALFSGPNGTASFNFSNTTSLLAARTKDSSRFLTLPEAVGQEGSAFLTDLAGDNPQNYGDGFNDKFLTPQAAEIQVCQIVAYKSVAKGGPARGSETLQNANFVSFNMTGPFGSGVCTAFEGKSITGLNGTMKTTLPINQIPQNEKNDYDRIGLVIRAFRYYFNPTDLPENAYRYVDLILNKPTPPTFPGMENAVFAERGDVSPVIFDYQAPKSFMTSPSLIFPELRPQNEFGSYSFFESFIDASSGSLLKMPEGTSTNAAFGFNSLNPAENFSGVPYTDSSQKLKFKLPTSAKSLKKDDPYILVVDLNNAKGEKGNLLFNVSLDKVLFWDSTSADNVFSPQLDAADRPNATSGEDNLTTTARKNLIFHLPTILSETK
;
A
#
# COMPACT_ATOMS: atom_id res chain seq x y z
N MET A 1 47.48 44.78 13.32
CA MET A 1 48.02 44.58 14.69
C MET A 1 47.06 43.71 15.48
N LYS A 2 47.59 42.70 16.18
CA LYS A 2 46.87 41.76 17.06
C LYS A 2 46.13 42.49 18.18
N GLN A 3 44.99 41.97 18.63
CA GLN A 3 44.86 41.49 20.01
C GLN A 3 43.61 40.61 20.24
N ASN A 4 43.75 39.78 21.27
CA ASN A 4 43.11 38.51 21.57
C ASN A 4 41.98 38.64 22.61
N LYS A 5 41.13 37.59 22.63
CA LYS A 5 40.53 36.89 23.79
C LYS A 5 39.19 37.34 24.43
N ASN A 6 38.23 36.42 24.27
CA ASN A 6 37.39 35.73 25.28
C ASN A 6 36.38 36.50 26.17
N GLN A 7 35.09 36.15 25.99
CA GLN A 7 34.09 35.62 26.97
C GLN A 7 32.68 36.15 26.60
N LEU A 8 31.79 35.31 26.08
CA LEU A 8 30.81 34.44 26.75
C LEU A 8 29.46 35.14 27.07
N GLN A 9 28.38 34.51 26.57
CA GLN A 9 26.99 34.48 27.06
C GLN A 9 26.02 35.66 26.80
N ARG A 10 25.07 35.41 25.89
CA ARG A 10 23.58 35.58 25.93
C ARG A 10 23.10 35.65 24.47
N GLY A 11 22.08 34.94 23.99
CA GLY A 11 21.05 34.14 24.64
C GLY A 11 20.30 33.24 23.64
N THR A 12 19.56 32.29 24.24
CA THR A 12 18.32 31.64 23.74
C THR A 12 18.36 30.79 22.47
N LEU A 13 18.78 29.52 22.66
CA LEU A 13 18.20 28.36 21.99
C LEU A 13 17.03 27.84 22.85
N ALA A 14 15.83 27.73 22.28
CA ALA A 14 14.67 27.04 22.85
C ALA A 14 14.23 25.97 21.81
N ILE A 15 14.45 24.67 22.06
CA ILE A 15 13.57 23.69 22.74
C ILE A 15 12.34 23.39 21.84
N THR A 16 12.16 22.19 21.28
CA THR A 16 11.75 20.96 22.00
C THR A 16 12.11 19.67 21.25
N ALA A 17 12.96 18.85 21.85
CA ALA A 17 12.97 17.40 21.71
C ALA A 17 13.11 16.79 23.12
N LEU A 18 12.40 15.69 23.37
CA LEU A 18 12.50 14.81 24.55
C LEU A 18 12.13 15.39 25.93
N ALA A 19 10.85 15.21 26.31
CA ALA A 19 10.43 15.25 27.70
C ALA A 19 9.35 14.19 27.98
N ILE A 20 9.74 12.90 28.05
CA ILE A 20 8.88 11.85 28.63
C ILE A 20 9.62 10.95 29.65
N ALA A 21 10.96 11.01 29.78
CA ALA A 21 11.68 10.10 30.68
C ALA A 21 12.03 10.65 32.08
N ALA A 22 11.73 11.91 32.41
CA ALA A 22 12.28 12.56 33.62
C ALA A 22 11.25 13.03 34.66
N LEU A 23 9.99 12.58 34.59
CA LEU A 23 8.92 13.03 35.50
C LEU A 23 8.54 12.03 36.62
N PHE A 24 9.30 10.94 36.81
CA PHE A 24 9.03 9.97 37.88
C PHE A 24 10.16 9.77 38.90
N LEU A 25 11.12 10.69 39.00
CA LEU A 25 12.26 10.56 39.91
C LEU A 25 12.39 11.70 40.92
N VAL A 26 11.29 12.13 41.56
CA VAL A 26 11.39 12.76 42.90
C VAL A 26 10.09 12.51 43.68
N THR A 27 10.05 11.47 44.52
CA THR A 27 9.47 11.48 45.87
C THR A 27 9.90 10.19 46.57
N ASP A 28 10.21 10.34 47.85
CA ASP A 28 11.24 9.59 48.57
C ASP A 28 10.69 8.40 49.40
N CYS A 29 11.61 7.50 49.77
CA CYS A 29 11.58 6.61 50.92
C CYS A 29 10.67 5.34 50.94
N LYS A 30 11.19 4.21 50.45
CA LYS A 30 11.72 3.09 51.28
C LYS A 30 12.14 1.90 50.41
N LYS A 31 13.22 1.24 50.85
CA LYS A 31 13.81 0.02 50.28
C LYS A 31 12.78 -1.06 49.97
N GLU A 32 12.74 -1.46 48.69
CA GLU A 32 12.80 -2.85 48.25
C GLU A 32 13.42 -2.87 46.84
N LYS A 33 14.39 -3.75 46.61
CA LYS A 33 15.03 -3.94 45.30
C LYS A 33 13.99 -4.55 44.37
N ASP A 34 13.41 -3.72 43.52
CA ASP A 34 12.44 -4.16 42.53
C ASP A 34 13.18 -4.48 41.22
N ASP A 35 14.00 -5.55 41.24
CA ASP A 35 14.75 -6.04 40.08
C ASP A 35 13.82 -6.30 38.87
N ASN A 36 12.53 -6.54 39.13
CA ASN A 36 11.50 -6.72 38.10
C ASN A 36 11.22 -5.44 37.29
N LYS A 37 11.32 -4.25 37.88
CA LYS A 37 11.08 -2.99 37.14
C LYS A 37 12.25 -2.64 36.22
N GLU A 38 13.48 -2.90 36.65
CA GLU A 38 14.65 -2.78 35.78
C GLU A 38 14.66 -3.86 34.69
N LEU A 39 14.20 -5.08 34.98
CA LEU A 39 14.04 -6.14 33.98
C LEU A 39 12.93 -5.82 32.97
N LEU A 40 11.82 -5.21 33.40
CA LEU A 40 10.73 -4.76 32.53
C LEU A 40 11.15 -3.55 31.68
N LEU A 41 11.96 -2.65 32.24
CA LEU A 41 12.53 -1.52 31.50
C LEU A 41 13.59 -1.99 30.49
N MET A 42 14.44 -2.95 30.87
CA MET A 42 15.37 -3.64 29.96
C MET A 42 14.60 -4.41 28.89
N ALA A 43 13.55 -5.16 29.24
CA ALA A 43 12.70 -5.87 28.28
C ALA A 43 11.99 -4.89 27.33
N ALA A 44 11.56 -3.73 27.81
CA ALA A 44 10.99 -2.65 26.99
C ALA A 44 12.05 -1.96 26.10
N LEU A 45 13.31 -1.91 26.54
CA LEU A 45 14.45 -1.40 25.76
C LEU A 45 14.96 -2.43 24.73
N PHE A 46 14.80 -3.73 25.00
CA PHE A 46 15.10 -4.84 24.09
C PHE A 46 13.90 -5.28 23.22
N SER A 47 12.70 -4.74 23.46
CA SER A 47 11.49 -4.99 22.65
C SER A 47 11.33 -4.02 21.48
N GLY A 48 12.39 -3.30 21.12
CA GLY A 48 12.44 -2.57 19.86
C GLY A 48 12.51 -3.54 18.68
N PRO A 49 12.16 -3.09 17.45
CA PRO A 49 12.30 -3.92 16.26
C PRO A 49 13.72 -4.49 16.16
N ASN A 50 13.84 -5.82 16.13
CA ASN A 50 15.13 -6.53 16.10
C ASN A 50 15.46 -7.10 14.71
N GLY A 51 14.69 -6.72 13.69
CA GLY A 51 14.96 -7.06 12.30
C GLY A 51 14.31 -6.12 11.31
N THR A 52 14.35 -6.54 10.04
CA THR A 52 13.82 -5.77 8.92
C THR A 52 13.03 -6.64 7.95
N ALA A 53 11.95 -6.10 7.41
CA ALA A 53 11.32 -6.55 6.19
C ALA A 53 11.78 -5.66 5.03
N SER A 54 12.30 -6.28 3.97
CA SER A 54 12.71 -5.60 2.74
C SER A 54 11.70 -5.86 1.63
N PHE A 55 11.41 -4.84 0.82
CA PHE A 55 10.55 -4.96 -0.35
C PHE A 55 11.38 -4.66 -1.60
N ASN A 56 11.49 -5.64 -2.49
CA ASN A 56 12.29 -5.51 -3.71
C ASN A 56 11.38 -5.38 -4.92
N PHE A 57 11.63 -4.36 -5.74
CA PHE A 57 11.05 -4.25 -7.06
C PHE A 57 11.57 -5.35 -7.98
N SER A 58 10.67 -5.93 -8.77
CA SER A 58 10.95 -6.83 -9.86
C SER A 58 9.94 -6.61 -11.00
N ASN A 59 10.20 -7.23 -12.14
CA ASN A 59 9.22 -7.41 -13.20
C ASN A 59 8.85 -8.89 -13.33
N THR A 60 7.75 -9.18 -14.04
CA THR A 60 7.18 -10.53 -14.08
C THR A 60 8.20 -11.54 -14.61
N THR A 61 8.99 -11.17 -15.61
CA THR A 61 10.06 -12.00 -16.18
C THR A 61 11.16 -12.31 -15.17
N SER A 62 11.60 -11.32 -14.40
CA SER A 62 12.65 -11.47 -13.39
C SER A 62 12.16 -12.30 -12.20
N LEU A 63 10.90 -12.10 -11.79
CA LEU A 63 10.28 -12.88 -10.74
C LEU A 63 10.05 -14.34 -11.19
N LEU A 64 9.66 -14.57 -12.44
CA LEU A 64 9.59 -15.91 -13.06
C LEU A 64 10.96 -16.59 -13.09
N ALA A 65 12.02 -15.86 -13.45
CA ALA A 65 13.38 -16.38 -13.48
C ALA A 65 13.91 -16.73 -12.07
N ALA A 66 13.56 -15.94 -11.05
CA ALA A 66 13.85 -16.25 -9.65
C ALA A 66 13.12 -17.51 -9.19
N ARG A 67 11.82 -17.63 -9.52
CA ARG A 67 10.99 -18.81 -9.20
C ARG A 67 11.50 -20.08 -9.87
N THR A 68 11.87 -20.03 -11.15
CA THR A 68 12.35 -21.22 -11.89
C THR A 68 13.69 -21.73 -11.37
N LYS A 69 14.58 -20.84 -10.90
CA LYS A 69 15.84 -21.24 -10.23
C LYS A 69 15.61 -21.94 -8.88
N ASP A 70 14.52 -21.63 -8.18
CA ASP A 70 14.16 -22.20 -6.88
C ASP A 70 12.99 -23.22 -6.96
N SER A 71 12.70 -23.73 -8.17
CA SER A 71 11.51 -24.54 -8.54
C SER A 71 11.33 -25.86 -7.78
N SER A 72 12.24 -26.24 -6.90
CA SER A 72 12.03 -27.38 -5.99
C SER A 72 11.25 -27.03 -4.71
N ARG A 73 10.93 -25.75 -4.44
CA ARG A 73 10.44 -25.32 -3.11
C ARG A 73 9.35 -24.26 -3.07
N PHE A 74 8.99 -23.64 -4.20
CA PHE A 74 7.85 -22.72 -4.24
C PHE A 74 6.56 -23.52 -4.44
N LEU A 75 5.92 -23.89 -3.33
CA LEU A 75 4.57 -24.44 -3.32
C LEU A 75 3.60 -23.39 -3.85
N THR A 76 2.68 -23.84 -4.69
CA THR A 76 1.62 -23.02 -5.26
C THR A 76 0.70 -22.50 -4.15
N LEU A 77 0.19 -21.27 -4.29
CA LEU A 77 -1.10 -20.90 -3.67
C LEU A 77 -2.08 -22.05 -3.94
N PRO A 78 -2.94 -22.40 -2.97
CA PRO A 78 -3.62 -23.69 -2.93
C PRO A 78 -4.31 -23.96 -4.26
N GLU A 79 -4.13 -25.20 -4.72
CA GLU A 79 -4.88 -25.83 -5.80
C GLU A 79 -6.31 -25.28 -5.83
N ALA A 80 -6.57 -24.36 -6.74
CA ALA A 80 -7.92 -24.25 -7.27
C ALA A 80 -8.19 -25.63 -7.88
N VAL A 81 -9.10 -26.37 -7.24
CA VAL A 81 -9.50 -27.72 -7.60
C VAL A 81 -9.57 -27.86 -9.13
N GLY A 82 -8.66 -28.66 -9.71
CA GLY A 82 -8.81 -29.18 -11.07
C GLY A 82 -7.88 -28.65 -12.18
N GLN A 83 -6.79 -27.94 -11.90
CA GLN A 83 -5.80 -27.61 -12.95
C GLN A 83 -4.42 -28.25 -12.68
N GLU A 84 -4.24 -29.46 -13.20
CA GLU A 84 -2.91 -30.04 -13.39
C GLU A 84 -2.19 -29.30 -14.53
N GLY A 85 -1.01 -28.74 -14.25
CA GLY A 85 0.03 -28.59 -15.27
C GLY A 85 0.18 -27.25 -16.00
N SER A 86 0.34 -26.13 -15.30
CA SER A 86 1.17 -25.00 -15.80
C SER A 86 1.51 -23.97 -14.70
N ALA A 87 2.79 -23.74 -14.44
CA ALA A 87 3.32 -22.90 -13.37
C ALA A 87 3.37 -21.40 -13.73
N PHE A 88 2.23 -20.74 -13.88
CA PHE A 88 2.18 -19.29 -14.11
C PHE A 88 2.36 -18.49 -12.81
N LEU A 89 2.98 -17.30 -12.87
CA LEU A 89 2.82 -16.30 -11.81
C LEU A 89 1.42 -15.73 -11.95
N THR A 90 0.66 -15.66 -10.86
CA THR A 90 -0.61 -14.94 -10.85
C THR A 90 -0.44 -13.66 -10.04
N ASP A 91 -1.13 -12.60 -10.43
CA ASP A 91 -1.30 -11.45 -9.53
C ASP A 91 -2.07 -11.87 -8.27
N LEU A 92 -2.22 -10.94 -7.32
CA LEU A 92 -3.01 -11.23 -6.11
C LEU A 92 -4.48 -11.53 -6.41
N ALA A 93 -5.03 -11.09 -7.54
CA ALA A 93 -6.39 -11.39 -7.96
C ALA A 93 -6.56 -12.82 -8.51
N GLY A 94 -5.45 -13.50 -8.78
CA GLY A 94 -5.40 -14.86 -9.31
C GLY A 94 -5.28 -14.94 -10.83
N ASP A 95 -5.05 -13.82 -11.51
CA ASP A 95 -4.93 -13.78 -12.97
C ASP A 95 -3.49 -13.86 -13.43
N ASN A 96 -3.26 -14.44 -14.60
CA ASN A 96 -1.93 -14.49 -15.22
C ASN A 96 -1.59 -13.11 -15.82
N PRO A 97 -0.51 -12.44 -15.36
CA PRO A 97 -0.10 -11.15 -15.89
C PRO A 97 0.32 -11.13 -17.36
N GLN A 98 0.57 -12.31 -17.92
CA GLN A 98 0.93 -12.46 -19.34
C GLN A 98 -0.28 -12.60 -20.26
N ASN A 99 -1.46 -12.86 -19.70
CA ASN A 99 -2.71 -13.06 -20.45
C ASN A 99 -3.68 -11.89 -20.25
N TYR A 100 -3.20 -10.74 -19.78
CA TYR A 100 -4.03 -9.54 -19.77
C TYR A 100 -4.30 -9.10 -21.21
N GLY A 101 -5.55 -8.76 -21.51
CA GLY A 101 -6.02 -8.42 -22.85
C GLY A 101 -7.08 -9.37 -23.39
N ASP A 102 -8.00 -8.84 -24.17
CA ASP A 102 -9.01 -9.64 -24.89
C ASP A 102 -8.56 -9.97 -26.33
N GLY A 103 -7.39 -9.45 -26.74
CA GLY A 103 -6.82 -9.60 -28.07
C GLY A 103 -7.14 -8.44 -29.03
N PHE A 104 -7.87 -7.40 -28.61
CA PHE A 104 -8.28 -6.27 -29.44
C PHE A 104 -7.70 -4.92 -28.98
N ASN A 105 -6.58 -4.50 -29.60
CA ASN A 105 -5.93 -3.21 -29.35
C ASN A 105 -5.59 -2.93 -27.87
N ASP A 106 -5.30 -3.99 -27.13
CA ASP A 106 -4.90 -3.98 -25.73
C ASP A 106 -3.73 -3.01 -25.46
N LYS A 107 -3.91 -2.10 -24.49
CA LYS A 107 -2.87 -1.18 -24.02
C LYS A 107 -2.50 -1.47 -22.58
N PHE A 108 -1.23 -1.28 -22.25
CA PHE A 108 -0.70 -1.56 -20.91
C PHE A 108 0.21 -0.44 -20.43
N LEU A 109 0.00 0.01 -19.20
CA LEU A 109 0.93 0.87 -18.49
C LEU A 109 1.58 0.15 -17.31
N THR A 110 2.90 0.31 -17.24
CA THR A 110 3.70 -0.05 -16.08
C THR A 110 3.90 1.21 -15.24
N PRO A 111 3.64 1.18 -13.93
CA PRO A 111 3.84 2.35 -13.10
C PRO A 111 5.34 2.61 -12.97
N GLN A 112 5.73 3.89 -12.96
CA GLN A 112 7.13 4.25 -12.77
C GLN A 112 7.58 4.03 -11.30
N ALA A 113 6.63 4.09 -10.38
CA ALA A 113 6.85 3.86 -8.95
C ALA A 113 5.58 3.31 -8.29
N ALA A 114 5.78 2.59 -7.19
CA ALA A 114 4.68 2.12 -6.34
C ALA A 114 5.02 2.26 -4.86
N GLU A 115 3.99 2.32 -4.02
CA GLU A 115 4.08 2.24 -2.56
C GLU A 115 3.13 1.15 -2.06
N ILE A 116 3.62 0.30 -1.17
CA ILE A 116 2.80 -0.65 -0.40
C ILE A 116 2.48 -0.01 0.94
N GLN A 117 1.21 0.20 1.23
CA GLN A 117 0.77 0.79 2.51
C GLN A 117 0.52 -0.32 3.53
N VAL A 118 1.57 -0.72 4.27
CA VAL A 118 1.56 -1.86 5.18
C VAL A 118 0.99 -1.44 6.53
N CYS A 119 -0.07 -2.11 6.98
CA CYS A 119 -0.69 -1.88 8.30
C CYS A 119 -0.15 -2.87 9.34
N GLN A 120 -0.06 -4.15 8.96
CA GLN A 120 0.32 -5.23 9.87
C GLN A 120 1.02 -6.35 9.11
N ILE A 121 2.00 -7.00 9.76
CA ILE A 121 2.63 -8.24 9.30
C ILE A 121 2.49 -9.28 10.40
N VAL A 122 1.92 -10.43 10.06
CA VAL A 122 1.70 -11.56 10.98
C VAL A 122 2.31 -12.84 10.41
N ALA A 123 2.61 -13.81 11.26
CA ALA A 123 3.11 -15.12 10.83
C ALA A 123 2.24 -16.26 11.38
N TYR A 124 2.12 -17.32 10.59
CA TYR A 124 1.35 -18.51 10.94
C TYR A 124 2.28 -19.72 10.98
N LYS A 125 2.11 -20.54 12.01
CA LYS A 125 2.71 -21.87 12.10
C LYS A 125 2.06 -22.81 11.09
N SER A 126 2.75 -23.87 10.74
CA SER A 126 2.13 -24.99 10.03
C SER A 126 1.07 -25.67 10.92
N VAL A 127 0.11 -26.37 10.31
CA VAL A 127 -0.94 -27.09 11.06
C VAL A 127 -0.36 -28.08 12.06
N ALA A 128 0.69 -28.81 11.66
CA ALA A 128 1.41 -29.75 12.51
C ALA A 128 2.09 -29.10 13.73
N LYS A 129 2.26 -27.78 13.69
CA LYS A 129 2.89 -26.97 14.75
C LYS A 129 1.88 -26.07 15.48
N GLY A 130 0.58 -26.32 15.30
CA GLY A 130 -0.49 -25.62 16.01
C GLY A 130 -0.97 -24.33 15.32
N GLY A 131 -0.65 -24.12 14.05
CA GLY A 131 -1.21 -23.03 13.25
C GLY A 131 -2.52 -23.41 12.54
N PRO A 132 -3.21 -22.42 11.93
CA PRO A 132 -4.49 -22.64 11.23
C PRO A 132 -4.31 -23.43 9.93
N ALA A 133 -5.38 -24.07 9.46
CA ALA A 133 -5.41 -24.68 8.12
C ALA A 133 -5.26 -23.60 7.02
N ARG A 134 -4.69 -23.98 5.86
CA ARG A 134 -4.58 -23.06 4.72
C ARG A 134 -5.97 -22.58 4.28
N GLY A 135 -6.14 -21.28 4.08
CA GLY A 135 -7.40 -20.64 3.76
C GLY A 135 -8.29 -20.30 4.96
N SER A 136 -7.88 -20.61 6.19
CA SER A 136 -8.60 -20.28 7.44
C SER A 136 -7.85 -19.25 8.30
N GLU A 137 -6.82 -18.62 7.76
CA GLU A 137 -6.00 -17.61 8.44
C GLU A 137 -6.83 -16.37 8.79
N THR A 138 -6.66 -15.89 10.02
CA THR A 138 -7.27 -14.66 10.55
C THR A 138 -6.26 -13.95 11.45
N LEU A 139 -6.49 -12.67 11.74
CA LEU A 139 -5.60 -11.94 12.67
C LEU A 139 -5.65 -12.52 14.09
N GLN A 140 -6.77 -13.14 14.47
CA GLN A 140 -6.97 -13.73 15.80
C GLN A 140 -6.24 -15.07 15.97
N ASN A 141 -6.03 -15.82 14.88
CA ASN A 141 -5.33 -17.10 14.91
C ASN A 141 -3.87 -17.01 14.38
N ALA A 142 -3.37 -15.79 14.16
CA ALA A 142 -1.96 -15.56 13.91
C ALA A 142 -1.12 -15.98 15.11
N ASN A 143 -0.04 -16.73 14.85
CA ASN A 143 0.84 -17.22 15.91
C ASN A 143 1.87 -16.18 16.34
N PHE A 144 2.15 -15.19 15.50
CA PHE A 144 3.13 -14.15 15.78
C PHE A 144 2.78 -12.84 15.04
N VAL A 145 3.03 -11.70 15.68
CA VAL A 145 2.87 -10.37 15.08
C VAL A 145 4.25 -9.75 14.90
N SER A 146 4.68 -9.64 13.65
CA SER A 146 6.00 -9.13 13.28
C SER A 146 6.00 -7.60 13.18
N PHE A 147 4.90 -7.02 12.72
CA PHE A 147 4.70 -5.57 12.66
C PHE A 147 3.24 -5.26 12.85
N ASN A 148 2.91 -4.18 13.56
CA ASN A 148 1.56 -3.67 13.67
C ASN A 148 1.62 -2.17 13.87
N MET A 149 1.01 -1.41 12.98
CA MET A 149 0.87 0.03 13.14
C MET A 149 -0.57 0.42 13.48
N THR A 150 -0.70 1.12 14.59
CA THR A 150 -1.99 1.57 15.12
C THR A 150 -2.05 3.08 15.12
N GLY A 151 -3.09 3.63 14.50
CA GLY A 151 -3.37 5.06 14.55
C GLY A 151 -4.01 5.48 15.87
N PRO A 152 -3.91 6.77 16.24
CA PRO A 152 -4.41 7.29 17.50
C PRO A 152 -5.95 7.32 17.64
N PHE A 153 -6.70 7.10 16.56
CA PHE A 153 -8.12 7.47 16.50
C PHE A 153 -9.06 6.38 15.95
N GLY A 154 -8.76 5.09 16.11
CA GLY A 154 -9.70 4.07 15.66
C GLY A 154 -9.53 2.70 16.31
N SER A 155 -10.64 1.99 16.44
CA SER A 155 -10.69 0.55 16.66
C SER A 155 -10.99 -0.14 15.33
N GLY A 156 -10.02 -0.84 14.75
CA GLY A 156 -10.19 -1.51 13.47
C GLY A 156 -8.86 -1.81 12.79
N VAL A 157 -8.93 -2.37 11.60
CA VAL A 157 -7.74 -2.72 10.82
C VAL A 157 -7.31 -1.50 9.99
N CYS A 158 -5.99 -1.35 9.80
CA CYS A 158 -5.41 -0.25 9.01
C CYS A 158 -5.79 1.16 9.53
N THR A 159 -5.84 1.34 10.86
CA THR A 159 -6.02 2.68 11.48
C THR A 159 -4.82 3.59 11.25
N ALA A 160 -3.65 3.00 10.94
CA ALA A 160 -2.50 3.66 10.34
C ALA A 160 -1.79 2.67 9.41
N PHE A 161 -0.93 3.17 8.52
CA PHE A 161 -0.15 2.37 7.58
C PHE A 161 1.21 3.02 7.31
N GLU A 162 2.22 2.19 7.13
CA GLU A 162 3.56 2.62 6.81
C GLU A 162 3.79 2.37 5.32
N GLY A 163 4.10 3.43 4.58
CA GLY A 163 4.43 3.36 3.16
C GLY A 163 5.77 2.67 2.91
N LYS A 164 5.79 1.69 2.02
CA LYS A 164 7.00 1.06 1.50
C LYS A 164 7.14 1.30 0.01
N SER A 165 8.02 2.23 -0.31
CA SER A 165 8.33 2.70 -1.65
C SER A 165 9.12 1.66 -2.43
N ILE A 166 8.69 1.38 -3.66
CA ILE A 166 9.22 0.35 -4.55
C ILE A 166 9.36 0.95 -5.96
N THR A 167 10.56 0.82 -6.54
CA THR A 167 10.82 1.23 -7.92
C THR A 167 12.09 0.58 -8.49
N GLY A 168 12.20 0.59 -9.81
CA GLY A 168 13.44 0.30 -10.54
C GLY A 168 14.26 1.56 -10.90
N LEU A 169 13.84 2.75 -10.45
CA LEU A 169 14.54 4.01 -10.72
C LEU A 169 15.93 4.03 -10.06
N ASN A 170 16.93 4.47 -10.82
CA ASN A 170 18.28 4.64 -10.30
C ASN A 170 18.34 5.79 -9.28
N GLY A 171 19.08 5.59 -8.19
CA GLY A 171 19.33 6.62 -7.17
C GLY A 171 18.26 6.74 -6.07
N THR A 172 17.12 6.05 -6.19
CA THR A 172 16.14 5.96 -5.09
C THR A 172 16.63 5.04 -4.00
N MET A 173 16.39 5.40 -2.73
CA MET A 173 16.81 4.55 -1.61
C MET A 173 15.87 3.36 -1.45
N LYS A 174 16.44 2.17 -1.22
CA LYS A 174 15.64 1.01 -0.83
C LYS A 174 15.08 1.25 0.57
N THR A 175 13.75 1.19 0.71
CA THR A 175 13.10 1.33 2.00
C THR A 175 12.98 -0.04 2.67
N THR A 176 13.21 -0.07 3.98
CA THR A 176 12.95 -1.24 4.83
C THR A 176 11.89 -0.90 5.86
N LEU A 177 11.23 -1.93 6.37
CA LEU A 177 10.32 -1.84 7.48
C LEU A 177 10.97 -2.47 8.71
N PRO A 178 11.16 -1.75 9.82
CA PRO A 178 11.56 -2.36 11.08
C PRO A 178 10.49 -3.36 11.56
N ILE A 179 10.90 -4.57 11.91
CA ILE A 179 10.00 -5.63 12.38
C ILE A 179 10.54 -6.32 13.64
N ASN A 180 9.64 -6.98 14.36
CA ASN A 180 9.98 -8.05 15.29
C ASN A 180 10.21 -9.33 14.48
N GLN A 181 11.41 -9.90 14.60
CA GLN A 181 11.78 -11.13 13.93
C GLN A 181 11.07 -12.32 14.58
N ILE A 182 10.70 -13.30 13.74
CA ILE A 182 10.27 -14.60 14.23
C ILE A 182 11.41 -15.19 15.08
N PRO A 183 11.13 -15.69 16.30
CA PRO A 183 12.16 -16.28 17.16
C PRO A 183 12.93 -17.38 16.44
N GLN A 184 14.26 -17.33 16.50
CA GLN A 184 15.14 -18.22 15.73
C GLN A 184 14.88 -19.71 16.02
N ASN A 185 14.57 -20.04 17.28
CA ASN A 185 14.26 -21.40 17.73
C ASN A 185 12.94 -21.94 17.15
N GLU A 186 12.04 -21.06 16.71
CA GLU A 186 10.73 -21.43 16.16
C GLU A 186 10.61 -21.12 14.67
N LYS A 187 11.65 -20.55 14.02
CA LYS A 187 11.62 -20.12 12.60
C LYS A 187 11.01 -21.18 11.69
N ASN A 188 11.43 -22.44 11.85
CA ASN A 188 10.99 -23.56 11.01
C ASN A 188 9.58 -24.07 11.32
N ASP A 189 8.94 -23.58 12.39
CA ASP A 189 7.54 -23.90 12.69
C ASP A 189 6.57 -23.05 11.86
N TYR A 190 7.01 -21.87 11.42
CA TYR A 190 6.25 -20.95 10.57
C TYR A 190 6.40 -21.35 9.11
N ASP A 191 5.30 -21.37 8.38
CA ASP A 191 5.30 -21.72 6.95
C ASP A 191 4.62 -20.66 6.08
N ARG A 192 3.99 -19.66 6.70
CA ARG A 192 3.24 -18.60 6.03
C ARG A 192 3.40 -17.27 6.75
N ILE A 193 3.35 -16.20 5.97
CA ILE A 193 3.31 -14.81 6.45
C ILE A 193 2.06 -14.12 5.89
N GLY A 194 1.37 -13.37 6.74
CA GLY A 194 0.23 -12.55 6.40
C GLY A 194 0.61 -11.08 6.33
N LEU A 195 0.26 -10.42 5.22
CA LEU A 195 0.38 -8.98 5.03
C LEU A 195 -1.01 -8.35 5.06
N VAL A 196 -1.21 -7.40 5.97
CA VAL A 196 -2.38 -6.53 5.96
C VAL A 196 -1.97 -5.21 5.31
N ILE A 197 -2.50 -4.98 4.11
CA ILE A 197 -2.18 -3.83 3.27
C ILE A 197 -3.43 -2.97 3.14
N ARG A 198 -3.30 -1.67 3.37
CA ARG A 198 -4.37 -0.69 3.10
C ARG A 198 -4.60 -0.59 1.61
N ALA A 199 -3.57 -0.20 0.88
CA ALA A 199 -3.62 -0.03 -0.56
C ALA A 199 -2.25 -0.23 -1.21
N PHE A 200 -2.27 -0.50 -2.51
CA PHE A 200 -1.13 -0.28 -3.38
C PHE A 200 -1.31 1.06 -4.07
N ARG A 201 -0.39 1.99 -3.85
CA ARG A 201 -0.37 3.29 -4.53
C ARG A 201 0.55 3.20 -5.73
N TYR A 202 0.07 3.56 -6.90
CA TYR A 202 0.85 3.62 -8.12
C TYR A 202 1.07 5.05 -8.55
N TYR A 203 2.22 5.30 -9.17
CA TYR A 203 2.52 6.53 -9.88
C TYR A 203 2.82 6.25 -11.36
N PHE A 204 2.11 6.95 -12.25
CA PHE A 204 2.30 6.87 -13.70
C PHE A 204 3.07 8.09 -14.23
N ASN A 205 3.90 7.86 -15.24
CA ASN A 205 4.70 8.91 -15.86
C ASN A 205 3.78 9.90 -16.63
N PRO A 206 3.99 11.22 -16.51
CA PRO A 206 3.25 12.23 -17.26
C PRO A 206 3.18 12.03 -18.78
N THR A 207 4.16 11.34 -19.38
CA THR A 207 4.14 11.02 -20.82
C THR A 207 3.12 9.94 -21.17
N ASP A 208 2.86 9.05 -20.23
CA ASP A 208 1.99 7.89 -20.39
C ASP A 208 0.58 8.18 -19.88
N LEU A 209 0.46 9.10 -18.90
CA LEU A 209 -0.78 9.54 -18.30
C LEU A 209 -0.73 11.08 -18.07
N PRO A 210 -1.26 11.87 -19.02
CA PRO A 210 -1.14 13.32 -19.00
C PRO A 210 -2.07 13.97 -17.95
N GLU A 211 -3.19 13.36 -17.58
CA GLU A 211 -4.09 13.92 -16.56
C GLU A 211 -3.48 13.86 -15.16
N ASN A 212 -3.17 15.02 -14.65
CA ASN A 212 -2.67 15.28 -13.30
C ASN A 212 -3.45 14.55 -12.19
N ALA A 213 -4.78 14.49 -12.29
CA ALA A 213 -5.64 13.91 -11.28
C ALA A 213 -5.51 12.38 -11.14
N TYR A 214 -4.98 11.67 -12.15
CA TYR A 214 -4.92 10.20 -12.21
C TYR A 214 -3.49 9.68 -12.11
N ARG A 215 -2.49 10.56 -11.93
CA ARG A 215 -1.08 10.13 -11.86
C ARG A 215 -0.79 9.28 -10.64
N TYR A 216 -1.46 9.57 -9.52
CA TYR A 216 -1.41 8.74 -8.32
C TYR A 216 -2.74 8.04 -8.10
N VAL A 217 -2.71 6.72 -8.01
CA VAL A 217 -3.91 5.90 -7.84
C VAL A 217 -3.67 4.84 -6.77
N ASP A 218 -4.60 4.75 -5.83
CA ASP A 218 -4.64 3.74 -4.78
C ASP A 218 -5.59 2.60 -5.18
N LEU A 219 -5.10 1.36 -5.12
CA LEU A 219 -5.93 0.14 -5.19
C LEU A 219 -6.20 -0.31 -3.75
N ILE A 220 -7.42 -0.05 -3.28
CA ILE A 220 -7.81 -0.18 -1.87
C ILE A 220 -8.10 -1.66 -1.53
N LEU A 221 -7.27 -2.28 -0.70
CA LEU A 221 -7.44 -3.67 -0.22
C LEU A 221 -8.10 -3.75 1.16
N ASN A 222 -7.77 -2.82 2.04
CA ASN A 222 -8.41 -2.71 3.35
C ASN A 222 -8.76 -1.25 3.61
N LYS A 223 -10.03 -1.03 3.93
CA LYS A 223 -10.54 0.29 4.28
C LYS A 223 -9.86 0.75 5.58
N PRO A 224 -9.23 1.94 5.61
CA PRO A 224 -8.83 2.57 6.86
C PRO A 224 -10.06 2.78 7.71
N THR A 225 -9.97 2.51 9.01
CA THR A 225 -11.05 2.89 9.91
C THR A 225 -10.93 4.40 10.17
N PRO A 226 -11.76 5.28 9.58
CA PRO A 226 -11.66 6.69 9.85
C PRO A 226 -12.02 6.96 11.31
N PRO A 227 -11.47 8.00 11.93
CA PRO A 227 -11.98 8.48 13.20
C PRO A 227 -13.46 8.82 13.07
N THR A 228 -14.28 8.44 14.04
CA THR A 228 -15.68 8.88 14.09
C THR A 228 -15.70 10.31 14.61
N PHE A 229 -15.69 11.30 13.70
CA PHE A 229 -15.92 12.70 14.05
C PHE A 229 -17.39 13.08 13.79
N PRO A 230 -18.02 13.89 14.67
CA PRO A 230 -19.34 14.47 14.39
C PRO A 230 -19.34 15.23 13.07
N GLY A 231 -20.33 14.99 12.21
CA GLY A 231 -20.45 15.62 10.88
C GLY A 231 -19.85 14.81 9.72
N MET A 232 -19.36 13.59 9.96
CA MET A 232 -18.90 12.67 8.90
C MET A 232 -19.86 11.51 8.65
N GLU A 233 -21.10 11.58 9.13
CA GLU A 233 -22.08 10.48 9.06
C GLU A 233 -22.45 10.10 7.62
N ASN A 234 -22.38 11.07 6.69
CA ASN A 234 -22.65 10.88 5.26
C ASN A 234 -21.38 10.86 4.40
N ALA A 235 -20.20 10.84 5.01
CA ALA A 235 -18.94 10.86 4.26
C ALA A 235 -18.74 9.55 3.49
N VAL A 236 -18.46 9.67 2.19
CA VAL A 236 -18.15 8.52 1.34
C VAL A 236 -16.67 8.22 1.47
N PHE A 237 -16.36 7.03 1.99
CA PHE A 237 -14.99 6.54 2.11
C PHE A 237 -14.67 5.50 1.05
N ALA A 238 -13.38 5.28 0.86
CA ALA A 238 -12.88 4.17 0.07
C ALA A 238 -13.29 2.83 0.69
N GLU A 239 -13.63 1.89 -0.17
CA GLU A 239 -13.99 0.52 0.18
C GLU A 239 -13.01 -0.44 -0.48
N ARG A 240 -12.93 -1.67 0.06
CA ARG A 240 -12.16 -2.73 -0.57
C ARG A 240 -12.61 -2.91 -2.03
N GLY A 241 -11.66 -2.90 -2.95
CA GLY A 241 -11.89 -3.04 -4.38
C GLY A 241 -12.02 -1.71 -5.12
N ASP A 242 -12.06 -0.57 -4.42
CA ASP A 242 -12.09 0.75 -5.06
C ASP A 242 -10.74 1.11 -5.71
N VAL A 243 -10.82 1.74 -6.88
CA VAL A 243 -9.71 2.50 -7.47
C VAL A 243 -9.86 3.97 -7.09
N SER A 244 -8.88 4.52 -6.37
CA SER A 244 -8.99 5.85 -5.75
C SER A 244 -7.82 6.76 -6.16
N PRO A 245 -8.05 7.74 -7.05
CA PRO A 245 -7.05 8.75 -7.35
C PRO A 245 -6.76 9.66 -6.14
N VAL A 246 -5.51 10.14 -6.07
CA VAL A 246 -5.05 11.05 -5.01
C VAL A 246 -5.14 12.50 -5.50
N ILE A 247 -5.94 13.31 -4.82
CA ILE A 247 -6.12 14.72 -5.10
C ILE A 247 -5.41 15.55 -4.04
N PHE A 248 -4.39 16.29 -4.44
CA PHE A 248 -3.59 17.13 -3.57
C PHE A 248 -4.26 18.48 -3.34
N ASP A 249 -4.09 19.03 -2.14
CA ASP A 249 -4.36 20.45 -1.95
C ASP A 249 -3.40 21.33 -2.77
N TYR A 250 -3.73 22.60 -2.96
CA TYR A 250 -2.91 23.55 -3.72
C TYR A 250 -1.56 23.89 -3.07
N GLN A 251 -1.36 23.56 -1.79
CA GLN A 251 -0.13 23.81 -1.04
C GLN A 251 0.85 22.63 -1.15
N ALA A 252 0.41 21.51 -1.70
CA ALA A 252 1.24 20.35 -1.91
C ALA A 252 2.47 20.64 -2.80
N PRO A 253 3.58 19.92 -2.60
CA PRO A 253 4.76 19.98 -3.46
C PRO A 253 4.43 19.90 -4.94
N LYS A 254 4.88 20.87 -5.73
CA LYS A 254 4.64 20.90 -7.19
C LYS A 254 5.30 19.72 -7.90
N SER A 255 6.40 19.21 -7.34
CA SER A 255 7.09 18.02 -7.84
C SER A 255 6.21 16.76 -7.84
N PHE A 256 5.13 16.69 -7.06
CA PHE A 256 4.17 15.59 -7.13
C PHE A 256 3.53 15.47 -8.50
N MET A 257 3.44 16.57 -9.25
CA MET A 257 2.85 16.49 -10.58
C MET A 257 3.75 15.77 -11.56
N THR A 258 5.06 15.98 -11.48
CA THR A 258 5.98 15.55 -12.55
C THR A 258 6.91 14.42 -12.14
N SER A 259 6.88 13.98 -10.89
CA SER A 259 7.76 12.95 -10.36
C SER A 259 7.07 12.10 -9.28
N PRO A 260 7.55 10.87 -9.01
CA PRO A 260 7.02 10.02 -7.94
C PRO A 260 7.40 10.48 -6.52
N SER A 261 7.62 11.78 -6.31
CA SER A 261 8.21 12.32 -5.08
C SER A 261 7.28 12.32 -3.86
N LEU A 262 5.98 12.03 -4.03
CA LEU A 262 5.10 11.62 -2.94
C LEU A 262 5.58 10.29 -2.32
N ILE A 263 5.95 9.33 -3.18
CA ILE A 263 6.41 7.99 -2.80
C ILE A 263 7.89 8.01 -2.39
N PHE A 264 8.68 8.87 -3.03
CA PHE A 264 10.13 9.03 -2.76
C PHE A 264 10.42 10.47 -2.32
N PRO A 265 10.28 10.79 -1.02
CA PRO A 265 10.52 12.13 -0.50
C PRO A 265 11.90 12.70 -0.82
N GLU A 266 12.90 11.86 -1.07
CA GLU A 266 14.25 12.26 -1.48
C GLU A 266 14.32 12.88 -2.88
N LEU A 267 13.31 12.64 -3.73
CA LEU A 267 13.18 13.27 -5.05
C LEU A 267 12.58 14.67 -4.97
N ARG A 268 12.12 15.10 -3.78
CA ARG A 268 11.55 16.43 -3.61
C ARG A 268 12.64 17.51 -3.58
N PRO A 269 12.43 18.63 -4.27
CA PRO A 269 13.26 19.82 -4.08
C PRO A 269 13.27 20.28 -2.62
N GLN A 270 14.40 20.77 -2.13
CA GLN A 270 14.57 21.19 -0.72
C GLN A 270 13.59 22.29 -0.28
N ASN A 271 13.15 23.14 -1.20
CA ASN A 271 12.19 24.22 -0.95
C ASN A 271 10.73 23.74 -0.92
N GLU A 272 10.45 22.47 -1.19
CA GLU A 272 9.10 21.87 -1.18
C GLU A 272 8.87 20.97 0.05
N PHE A 273 9.76 21.02 1.05
CA PHE A 273 9.53 20.33 2.31
C PHE A 273 8.61 21.18 3.19
N GLY A 274 7.34 20.76 3.27
CA GLY A 274 6.32 21.36 4.10
C GLY A 274 5.20 20.38 4.41
N SER A 275 4.32 20.76 5.33
CA SER A 275 3.06 20.03 5.56
C SER A 275 2.14 20.26 4.37
N TYR A 276 1.47 19.20 3.95
CA TYR A 276 0.47 19.21 2.89
C TYR A 276 -0.61 18.20 3.25
N SER A 277 -1.76 18.34 2.60
CA SER A 277 -2.87 17.39 2.66
C SER A 277 -3.19 16.86 1.26
N PHE A 278 -3.79 15.69 1.24
CA PHE A 278 -4.41 15.14 0.03
C PHE A 278 -5.68 14.41 0.42
N PHE A 279 -6.53 14.20 -0.57
CA PHE A 279 -7.85 13.62 -0.44
C PHE A 279 -8.00 12.50 -1.44
N GLU A 280 -8.77 11.50 -1.06
CA GLU A 280 -9.18 10.42 -1.95
C GLU A 280 -10.35 10.88 -2.82
N SER A 281 -10.29 10.55 -4.10
CA SER A 281 -11.40 10.72 -5.04
C SER A 281 -11.74 9.37 -5.68
N PHE A 282 -12.82 9.33 -6.45
CA PHE A 282 -13.31 8.10 -7.06
C PHE A 282 -13.64 8.32 -8.52
N ILE A 283 -13.44 7.29 -9.33
CA ILE A 283 -13.69 7.31 -10.77
C ILE A 283 -15.05 6.65 -11.03
N ASP A 284 -15.85 7.26 -11.90
CA ASP A 284 -17.07 6.67 -12.43
C ASP A 284 -16.74 5.58 -13.46
N ALA A 285 -17.24 4.37 -13.24
CA ALA A 285 -17.01 3.20 -14.08
C ALA A 285 -17.61 3.33 -15.50
N SER A 286 -18.54 4.27 -15.70
CA SER A 286 -19.25 4.44 -16.98
C SER A 286 -18.66 5.50 -17.91
N SER A 287 -17.95 6.47 -17.34
CA SER A 287 -17.47 7.65 -18.06
C SER A 287 -15.99 7.92 -17.85
N GLY A 288 -15.33 7.27 -16.88
CA GLY A 288 -13.94 7.56 -16.50
C GLY A 288 -13.74 8.90 -15.81
N SER A 289 -14.81 9.70 -15.64
CA SER A 289 -14.75 11.00 -14.95
C SER A 289 -14.69 10.81 -13.43
N LEU A 290 -14.19 11.80 -12.70
CA LEU A 290 -14.28 11.76 -11.24
C LEU A 290 -15.75 11.91 -10.78
N LEU A 291 -16.07 11.24 -9.67
CA LEU A 291 -17.37 11.31 -9.02
C LEU A 291 -17.46 12.52 -8.08
N LYS A 292 -18.60 13.21 -8.09
CA LYS A 292 -18.96 14.31 -7.21
C LYS A 292 -19.67 13.76 -5.98
N MET A 293 -18.96 13.70 -4.86
CA MET A 293 -19.50 13.18 -3.60
C MET A 293 -20.43 14.21 -2.94
N PRO A 294 -21.53 13.78 -2.31
CA PRO A 294 -22.61 14.69 -1.89
C PRO A 294 -22.23 15.76 -0.86
N GLU A 295 -21.10 15.62 -0.15
CA GLU A 295 -20.64 16.57 0.88
C GLU A 295 -19.13 16.39 1.17
N GLY A 296 -18.32 16.10 0.15
CA GLY A 296 -16.90 15.76 0.30
C GLY A 296 -15.95 16.95 0.15
N THR A 297 -15.04 17.14 1.11
CA THR A 297 -13.85 18.00 0.93
C THR A 297 -13.04 17.60 -0.31
N SER A 298 -12.98 16.29 -0.59
CA SER A 298 -12.39 15.73 -1.80
C SER A 298 -13.07 16.21 -3.08
N THR A 299 -14.38 16.44 -3.07
CA THR A 299 -15.13 16.90 -4.26
C THR A 299 -14.80 18.36 -4.57
N ASN A 300 -14.77 19.24 -3.57
CA ASN A 300 -14.38 20.62 -3.79
C ASN A 300 -12.94 20.74 -4.31
N ALA A 301 -12.02 19.94 -3.75
CA ALA A 301 -10.64 19.88 -4.22
C ALA A 301 -10.55 19.32 -5.66
N ALA A 302 -11.17 18.17 -5.92
CA ALA A 302 -11.11 17.48 -7.21
C ALA A 302 -11.68 18.30 -8.37
N PHE A 303 -12.63 19.22 -8.13
CA PHE A 303 -13.26 20.03 -9.16
C PHE A 303 -12.89 21.52 -9.10
N GLY A 304 -11.70 21.85 -8.58
CA GLY A 304 -11.02 23.11 -8.86
C GLY A 304 -10.99 24.16 -7.75
N PHE A 305 -11.51 23.88 -6.55
CA PHE A 305 -11.28 24.77 -5.41
C PHE A 305 -10.04 24.31 -4.65
N ASN A 306 -8.94 25.08 -4.76
CA ASN A 306 -7.73 24.91 -3.93
C ASN A 306 -7.04 23.53 -4.05
N SER A 307 -6.93 22.97 -5.27
CA SER A 307 -6.17 21.74 -5.55
C SER A 307 -4.99 21.98 -6.51
N LEU A 308 -3.92 21.21 -6.36
CA LEU A 308 -2.77 21.18 -7.27
C LEU A 308 -3.04 20.36 -8.54
N ASN A 309 -3.94 19.37 -8.47
CA ASN A 309 -4.27 18.46 -9.57
C ASN A 309 -5.78 18.25 -9.74
N PRO A 310 -6.52 19.31 -10.09
CA PRO A 310 -7.96 19.18 -10.33
C PRO A 310 -8.23 18.25 -11.53
N ALA A 311 -9.46 17.73 -11.58
CA ALA A 311 -10.00 17.06 -12.76
C ALA A 311 -9.98 18.00 -13.97
N GLU A 312 -9.68 17.45 -15.13
CA GLU A 312 -9.75 18.16 -16.41
C GLU A 312 -11.22 18.46 -16.78
N ASN A 313 -12.15 17.58 -16.41
CA ASN A 313 -13.60 17.78 -16.57
C ASN A 313 -14.28 18.24 -15.27
N PHE A 314 -14.49 19.55 -15.14
CA PHE A 314 -15.13 20.19 -13.98
C PHE A 314 -16.62 19.81 -13.79
N SER A 315 -17.28 19.26 -14.82
CA SER A 315 -18.69 18.88 -14.74
C SER A 315 -18.92 17.64 -13.88
N GLY A 316 -17.95 16.72 -13.81
CA GLY A 316 -17.99 15.48 -13.01
C GLY A 316 -19.25 14.63 -13.19
N VAL A 317 -19.35 13.54 -12.41
CA VAL A 317 -20.58 12.71 -12.36
C VAL A 317 -21.11 12.70 -10.93
N PRO A 318 -22.37 13.10 -10.66
CA PRO A 318 -22.94 13.00 -9.31
C PRO A 318 -22.88 11.58 -8.78
N TYR A 319 -22.35 11.43 -7.56
CA TYR A 319 -22.36 10.14 -6.87
C TYR A 319 -23.77 9.84 -6.33
N THR A 320 -24.27 8.66 -6.68
CA THR A 320 -25.51 8.08 -6.17
C THR A 320 -25.24 6.93 -5.21
N ASP A 321 -24.35 6.01 -5.58
CA ASP A 321 -24.07 4.80 -4.81
C ASP A 321 -22.74 4.14 -5.20
N SER A 322 -22.30 3.17 -4.39
CA SER A 322 -21.00 2.50 -4.52
C SER A 322 -20.84 1.70 -5.81
N SER A 323 -21.92 1.34 -6.50
CA SER A 323 -21.85 0.59 -7.76
C SER A 323 -21.32 1.45 -8.91
N GLN A 324 -21.31 2.78 -8.81
CA GLN A 324 -20.71 3.65 -9.83
C GLN A 324 -19.19 3.66 -9.81
N LYS A 325 -18.57 3.31 -8.68
CA LYS A 325 -17.11 3.41 -8.52
C LYS A 325 -16.41 2.39 -9.42
N LEU A 326 -15.37 2.83 -10.13
CA LEU A 326 -14.43 1.95 -10.82
C LEU A 326 -13.80 0.99 -9.80
N LYS A 327 -13.75 -0.30 -10.16
CA LYS A 327 -13.25 -1.36 -9.31
C LYS A 327 -12.01 -2.00 -9.92
N PHE A 328 -11.21 -2.64 -9.09
CA PHE A 328 -10.22 -3.60 -9.53
C PHE A 328 -10.63 -5.00 -9.07
N LYS A 329 -10.10 -6.02 -9.74
CA LYS A 329 -10.40 -7.40 -9.40
C LYS A 329 -9.77 -7.75 -8.05
N LEU A 330 -10.61 -8.13 -7.09
CA LEU A 330 -10.14 -8.57 -5.79
C LEU A 330 -9.68 -10.03 -5.82
N PRO A 331 -8.71 -10.39 -4.94
CA PRO A 331 -8.41 -11.79 -4.63
C PRO A 331 -9.68 -12.55 -4.28
N THR A 332 -9.84 -13.78 -4.78
CA THR A 332 -11.05 -14.59 -4.51
C THR A 332 -11.31 -14.77 -3.01
N SER A 333 -10.26 -14.90 -2.20
CA SER A 333 -10.35 -15.00 -0.74
C SER A 333 -10.91 -13.73 -0.07
N ALA A 334 -10.91 -12.58 -0.76
CA ALA A 334 -11.48 -11.35 -0.25
C ALA A 334 -12.99 -11.22 -0.50
N LYS A 335 -13.56 -11.99 -1.42
CA LYS A 335 -14.98 -11.88 -1.82
C LYS A 335 -15.96 -12.36 -0.76
N SER A 336 -15.54 -13.30 0.09
CA SER A 336 -16.35 -13.85 1.18
C SER A 336 -16.30 -13.01 2.47
N LEU A 337 -15.43 -12.00 2.51
CA LEU A 337 -15.24 -11.15 3.68
C LEU A 337 -16.35 -10.10 3.77
N LYS A 338 -16.80 -9.80 4.99
CA LYS A 338 -17.66 -8.62 5.21
C LYS A 338 -16.86 -7.35 4.92
N LYS A 339 -17.58 -6.26 4.71
CA LYS A 339 -17.03 -4.92 4.42
C LYS A 339 -15.93 -4.48 5.39
N ASP A 340 -16.08 -4.81 6.68
CA ASP A 340 -15.15 -4.40 7.74
C ASP A 340 -14.21 -5.52 8.20
N ASP A 341 -14.34 -6.74 7.67
CA ASP A 341 -13.42 -7.84 7.98
C ASP A 341 -12.10 -7.61 7.27
N PRO A 342 -10.93 -7.74 7.92
CA PRO A 342 -9.65 -7.52 7.28
C PRO A 342 -9.33 -8.57 6.23
N TYR A 343 -8.91 -8.12 5.06
CA TYR A 343 -8.25 -8.96 4.08
C TYR A 343 -6.77 -9.11 4.46
N ILE A 344 -6.34 -10.36 4.56
CA ILE A 344 -4.95 -10.72 4.85
C ILE A 344 -4.39 -11.38 3.59
N LEU A 345 -3.37 -10.77 3.01
CA LEU A 345 -2.60 -11.41 1.96
C LEU A 345 -1.70 -12.46 2.61
N VAL A 346 -2.05 -13.74 2.47
CA VAL A 346 -1.25 -14.86 2.96
C VAL A 346 -0.33 -15.34 1.85
N VAL A 347 0.96 -15.37 2.11
CA VAL A 347 1.98 -15.91 1.20
C VAL A 347 2.84 -16.94 1.93
N ASP A 348 3.30 -17.93 1.18
CA ASP A 348 4.20 -18.96 1.71
C ASP A 348 5.53 -18.33 2.14
N LEU A 349 6.00 -18.72 3.33
CA LEU A 349 7.24 -18.24 3.93
C LEU A 349 8.34 -19.27 3.72
N ASN A 350 9.26 -18.97 2.81
CA ASN A 350 10.43 -19.80 2.61
C ASN A 350 11.50 -19.53 3.67
N ASN A 351 11.65 -20.45 4.63
CA ASN A 351 12.65 -20.37 5.70
C ASN A 351 14.03 -20.93 5.34
N ALA A 352 14.20 -21.49 4.14
CA ALA A 352 15.42 -22.20 3.76
C ALA A 352 16.63 -21.29 3.50
N LYS A 353 16.40 -19.98 3.32
CA LYS A 353 17.44 -18.96 3.13
C LYS A 353 17.44 -18.02 4.34
N GLY A 354 18.61 -17.54 4.74
CA GLY A 354 18.76 -16.52 5.78
C GLY A 354 18.95 -17.02 7.21
N GLU A 355 19.91 -16.43 7.90
CA GLU A 355 20.33 -16.82 9.26
C GLU A 355 19.59 -16.08 10.37
N LYS A 356 18.92 -14.96 10.07
CA LYS A 356 18.29 -14.08 11.07
C LYS A 356 16.88 -13.78 10.56
N GLY A 357 15.82 -13.95 11.35
CA GLY A 357 14.40 -13.87 10.94
C GLY A 357 13.89 -12.55 10.33
N ASN A 358 14.70 -11.84 9.56
CA ASN A 358 14.34 -10.81 8.61
C ASN A 358 13.48 -11.38 7.49
N LEU A 359 12.64 -10.52 6.92
CA LEU A 359 11.75 -10.88 5.83
C LEU A 359 12.20 -10.18 4.54
N LEU A 360 12.00 -10.86 3.42
CA LEU A 360 12.16 -10.31 2.09
C LEU A 360 10.90 -10.60 1.27
N PHE A 361 10.32 -9.55 0.72
CA PHE A 361 9.19 -9.61 -0.20
C PHE A 361 9.66 -9.17 -1.58
N ASN A 362 9.63 -10.06 -2.55
CA ASN A 362 9.90 -9.77 -3.95
C ASN A 362 8.57 -9.44 -4.64
N VAL A 363 8.46 -8.23 -5.18
CA VAL A 363 7.21 -7.64 -5.68
C VAL A 363 7.35 -7.38 -7.18
N SER A 364 6.51 -8.01 -8.00
CA SER A 364 6.43 -7.76 -9.43
C SER A 364 5.40 -6.69 -9.75
N LEU A 365 5.81 -5.68 -10.51
CA LEU A 365 5.01 -4.51 -10.87
C LEU A 365 5.27 -4.16 -12.34
N ASP A 366 4.48 -4.75 -13.24
CA ASP A 366 4.47 -4.43 -14.66
C ASP A 366 3.06 -4.63 -15.22
N LYS A 367 2.69 -3.80 -16.21
CA LYS A 367 1.37 -3.81 -16.88
C LYS A 367 0.18 -3.75 -15.91
N VAL A 368 0.29 -2.89 -14.89
CA VAL A 368 -0.71 -2.80 -13.81
C VAL A 368 -2.00 -2.09 -14.24
N LEU A 369 -1.97 -1.35 -15.35
CA LEU A 369 -3.13 -0.67 -15.89
C LEU A 369 -3.33 -1.13 -17.32
N PHE A 370 -4.53 -1.63 -17.60
CA PHE A 370 -4.97 -2.13 -18.88
C PHE A 370 -6.20 -1.36 -19.36
N TRP A 371 -6.26 -1.06 -20.67
CA TRP A 371 -7.46 -0.50 -21.31
C TRP A 371 -7.48 -0.79 -22.81
N ASP A 372 -8.69 -0.74 -23.38
CA ASP A 372 -8.92 -0.94 -24.81
C ASP A 372 -9.03 0.40 -25.53
N SER A 373 -7.94 0.82 -26.15
CA SER A 373 -7.90 2.04 -26.94
C SER A 373 -7.74 1.75 -28.42
N THR A 374 -8.47 2.50 -29.25
CA THR A 374 -8.22 2.52 -30.69
C THR A 374 -7.06 3.45 -31.07
N SER A 375 -6.50 4.17 -30.10
CA SER A 375 -5.30 4.99 -30.31
C SER A 375 -4.07 4.12 -30.62
N ALA A 376 -3.16 4.65 -31.42
CA ALA A 376 -1.90 3.98 -31.73
C ALA A 376 -0.84 4.19 -30.64
N ASP A 377 -0.97 5.22 -29.80
CA ASP A 377 -0.07 5.47 -28.69
C ASP A 377 -0.39 4.57 -27.47
N ASN A 378 0.48 4.61 -26.46
CA ASN A 378 0.26 3.98 -25.15
C ASN A 378 0.00 5.08 -24.12
N VAL A 379 -0.80 6.09 -24.48
CA VAL A 379 -1.16 7.18 -23.58
C VAL A 379 -2.56 6.89 -23.05
N PHE A 380 -2.74 6.92 -21.74
CA PHE A 380 -4.03 6.71 -21.09
C PHE A 380 -4.62 8.05 -20.68
N SER A 381 -5.76 8.41 -21.28
CA SER A 381 -6.41 9.71 -21.07
C SER A 381 -7.93 9.60 -20.82
N PRO A 382 -8.39 9.03 -19.69
CA PRO A 382 -9.78 8.67 -19.49
C PRO A 382 -10.73 9.87 -19.39
N GLN A 383 -10.24 11.09 -19.13
CA GLN A 383 -11.13 12.26 -19.11
C GLN A 383 -11.25 12.92 -20.49
N LEU A 384 -10.17 12.89 -21.28
CA LEU A 384 -10.08 13.67 -22.51
C LEU A 384 -10.29 12.81 -23.76
N ASP A 385 -9.93 11.53 -23.72
CA ASP A 385 -10.14 10.60 -24.82
C ASP A 385 -11.31 9.65 -24.54
N ALA A 386 -12.33 9.71 -25.39
CA ALA A 386 -13.47 8.81 -25.33
C ALA A 386 -13.09 7.35 -25.64
N ALA A 387 -11.98 7.12 -26.34
CA ALA A 387 -11.46 5.79 -26.62
C ALA A 387 -10.86 5.11 -25.38
N ASP A 388 -10.41 5.88 -24.39
CA ASP A 388 -9.77 5.39 -23.16
C ASP A 388 -10.74 5.33 -21.96
N ARG A 389 -11.98 5.81 -22.15
CA ARG A 389 -13.00 5.78 -21.11
C ARG A 389 -13.48 4.35 -20.85
N PRO A 390 -13.67 3.97 -19.58
CA PRO A 390 -14.42 2.77 -19.28
C PRO A 390 -15.86 2.97 -19.76
N ASN A 391 -16.48 1.93 -20.31
CA ASN A 391 -17.88 1.96 -20.76
C ASN A 391 -18.76 1.00 -19.95
N ALA A 392 -18.39 0.73 -18.70
CA ALA A 392 -19.12 -0.14 -17.80
C ALA A 392 -20.27 0.61 -17.10
N THR A 393 -21.46 0.03 -17.10
CA THR A 393 -22.64 0.61 -16.44
C THR A 393 -22.59 0.54 -14.91
N SER A 394 -21.68 -0.26 -14.35
CA SER A 394 -21.36 -0.33 -12.92
C SER A 394 -19.97 -0.92 -12.70
N GLY A 395 -19.46 -0.85 -11.47
CA GLY A 395 -18.21 -1.48 -11.05
C GLY A 395 -18.26 -3.01 -11.08
N GLU A 396 -19.42 -3.64 -10.91
CA GLU A 396 -19.56 -5.09 -11.08
C GLU A 396 -19.47 -5.48 -12.57
N ASP A 397 -20.14 -4.70 -13.42
CA ASP A 397 -20.11 -4.88 -14.87
C ASP A 397 -18.70 -4.64 -15.44
N ASN A 398 -17.94 -3.70 -14.88
CA ASN A 398 -16.52 -3.47 -15.20
C ASN A 398 -15.64 -4.71 -14.97
N LEU A 399 -16.01 -5.59 -14.03
CA LEU A 399 -15.24 -6.79 -13.70
C LEU A 399 -15.74 -8.07 -14.40
N THR A 400 -16.88 -8.02 -15.08
CA THR A 400 -17.58 -9.24 -15.57
C THR A 400 -17.79 -9.25 -17.07
N THR A 401 -17.92 -8.09 -17.73
CA THR A 401 -18.25 -8.02 -19.15
C THR A 401 -17.00 -7.86 -20.01
N THR A 402 -16.52 -8.95 -20.62
CA THR A 402 -15.32 -8.94 -21.48
C THR A 402 -15.49 -8.22 -22.82
N ALA A 403 -16.73 -7.97 -23.28
CA ALA A 403 -17.01 -7.31 -24.57
C ALA A 403 -16.96 -5.77 -24.51
N ARG A 404 -16.61 -5.21 -23.35
CA ARG A 404 -16.56 -3.76 -23.07
C ARG A 404 -15.11 -3.30 -23.11
N LYS A 405 -14.91 -2.00 -23.38
CA LYS A 405 -13.58 -1.38 -23.33
C LYS A 405 -13.17 -1.32 -21.86
N ASN A 406 -12.43 -2.33 -21.44
CA ASN A 406 -12.28 -2.60 -20.02
C ASN A 406 -11.07 -1.86 -19.48
N LEU A 407 -11.30 -0.82 -18.70
CA LEU A 407 -10.28 -0.23 -17.84
C LEU A 407 -10.10 -1.13 -16.62
N ILE A 408 -8.93 -1.77 -16.49
CA ILE A 408 -8.63 -2.67 -15.36
C ILE A 408 -7.32 -2.26 -14.72
N PHE A 409 -7.37 -2.07 -13.41
CA PHE A 409 -6.18 -1.97 -12.55
C PHE A 409 -5.89 -3.35 -11.95
N HIS A 410 -4.62 -3.71 -11.89
CA HIS A 410 -4.14 -4.98 -11.37
C HIS A 410 -3.30 -4.80 -10.12
N LEU A 411 -3.41 -5.80 -9.24
CA LEU A 411 -2.56 -5.92 -8.07
C LEU A 411 -1.16 -6.43 -8.49
N PRO A 412 -0.11 -6.21 -7.69
CA PRO A 412 1.20 -6.79 -7.98
C PRO A 412 1.18 -8.32 -7.82
N THR A 413 2.29 -8.97 -8.16
CA THR A 413 2.60 -10.32 -7.67
C THR A 413 3.59 -10.24 -6.52
N ILE A 414 3.39 -10.98 -5.43
CA ILE A 414 4.29 -10.95 -4.26
C ILE A 414 4.76 -12.36 -3.89
N LEU A 415 6.08 -12.54 -3.76
CA LEU A 415 6.70 -13.75 -3.20
C LEU A 415 7.44 -13.38 -1.91
N SER A 416 7.45 -14.27 -0.90
CA SER A 416 8.14 -14.03 0.38
C SER A 416 9.17 -15.08 0.74
N GLU A 417 10.26 -14.65 1.38
CA GLU A 417 11.32 -15.50 1.92
C GLU A 417 11.97 -14.86 3.15
N THR A 418 12.62 -15.66 3.99
CA THR A 418 13.47 -15.11 5.05
C THR A 418 14.86 -14.76 4.51
N LYS A 419 15.48 -13.70 5.05
CA LYS A 419 16.76 -13.15 4.57
C LYS A 419 17.94 -13.38 5.49
#